data_AF-A0A094A7C6-F1
#
_entry.id   AF-A0A094A7C6-F1
#
_cell.length_a   1.000
_cell.length_b   1.000
_cell.length_c   1.000
_cell.angle_alpha   90.00
_cell.angle_beta   90.00
_cell.angle_gamma   90.00
#
_symmetry.space_group_name_H-M   'P 1'
#
loop_
_entity.id
_entity.type
_entity.pdbx_description
1 polymer ?
#
loop_
_entity_poly.entity_id
_entity_poly.type
_entity_poly.pdbx_seq_one_letter_code
_entity_poly.pdbx_strand_id
1 'polypeptide(L)'
;MKRGSEVHAALEEEVYTSVQIEVATKEDAWGLRVWNVIQGLRTLRESGMTRELEVWGVVDGEVVGGVIDEISFMCPDVAMEEEATHNFAVARGEAPPRRPGPTLPTNQRALDEYLNPTPPAPAKRKLYITDVKTRSVTSLPRGASFRPTRLQLMLYHTLLSSLAAGDTPLAGLAARYELDTQAPFSPAFVLQVGALADEVFYDAPSSAEEVASAPDPPVGELSRNNTLEKLWGIMMKLFTESWYGRGDWGASVSDG
;
A
#
# COMPACT_ATOMS: atom_id res chain seq x y z
N MET A 1 3.13 -26.30 9.16
CA MET A 1 2.48 -25.08 8.61
C MET A 1 1.68 -24.30 9.66
N LYS A 2 1.05 -24.94 10.68
CA LYS A 2 0.27 -24.24 11.73
C LYS A 2 1.00 -23.11 12.48
N ARG A 3 2.25 -23.36 12.90
CA ARG A 3 3.06 -22.34 13.60
C ARG A 3 3.39 -21.11 12.75
N GLY A 4 3.36 -21.24 11.41
CA GLY A 4 3.54 -20.11 10.50
C GLY A 4 2.29 -19.27 10.46
N SER A 5 1.14 -19.87 10.17
CA SER A 5 -0.15 -19.18 10.14
C SER A 5 -0.50 -18.49 11.45
N GLU A 6 -0.12 -19.06 12.61
CA GLU A 6 -0.34 -18.41 13.91
C GLU A 6 0.46 -17.11 14.09
N VAL A 7 1.69 -17.04 13.56
CA VAL A 7 2.52 -15.84 13.64
C VAL A 7 1.97 -14.74 12.72
N HIS A 8 1.58 -15.09 11.50
CA HIS A 8 0.97 -14.11 10.58
C HIS A 8 -0.36 -13.60 11.13
N ALA A 9 -1.23 -14.48 11.64
CA ALA A 9 -2.49 -14.08 12.23
C ALA A 9 -2.32 -13.16 13.44
N ALA A 10 -1.34 -13.46 14.32
CA ALA A 10 -1.05 -12.60 15.47
C ALA A 10 -0.55 -11.21 15.03
N LEU A 11 0.29 -11.14 13.99
CA LEU A 11 0.77 -9.88 13.43
C LEU A 11 -0.36 -9.11 12.73
N GLU A 12 -1.26 -9.80 12.04
CA GLU A 12 -2.44 -9.20 11.41
C GLU A 12 -3.38 -8.59 12.46
N GLU A 13 -3.62 -9.28 13.58
CA GLU A 13 -4.46 -8.81 14.69
C GLU A 13 -3.91 -7.56 15.40
N GLU A 14 -2.61 -7.26 15.25
CA GLU A 14 -2.03 -5.98 15.71
C GLU A 14 -2.56 -4.77 14.92
N VAL A 15 -3.03 -4.99 13.68
CA VAL A 15 -3.46 -3.93 12.75
C VAL A 15 -4.95 -3.99 12.48
N TYR A 16 -5.54 -5.19 12.37
CA TYR A 16 -6.92 -5.40 11.94
C TYR A 16 -7.72 -6.25 12.91
N THR A 17 -8.99 -5.90 13.05
CA THR A 17 -9.99 -6.74 13.72
C THR A 17 -10.72 -7.58 12.67
N SER A 18 -10.71 -8.91 12.83
CA SER A 18 -11.42 -9.79 11.90
C SER A 18 -12.93 -9.69 12.09
N VAL A 19 -13.67 -9.44 11.01
CA VAL A 19 -15.13 -9.39 11.01
C VAL A 19 -15.70 -10.37 9.99
N GLN A 20 -16.72 -11.12 10.40
CA GLN A 20 -17.42 -12.04 9.50
C GLN A 20 -18.42 -11.26 8.65
N ILE A 21 -18.31 -11.38 7.32
CA ILE A 21 -19.20 -10.73 6.36
C ILE A 21 -19.85 -11.81 5.49
N GLU A 22 -21.17 -11.76 5.39
CA GLU A 22 -21.91 -12.65 4.50
C GLU A 22 -21.80 -12.19 3.05
N VAL A 23 -21.42 -13.13 2.18
CA VAL A 23 -21.18 -12.91 0.76
C VAL A 23 -22.18 -13.76 -0.04
N ALA A 24 -22.98 -13.12 -0.89
CA ALA A 24 -24.03 -13.79 -1.66
C ALA A 24 -23.59 -14.12 -3.09
N THR A 25 -22.71 -13.31 -3.68
CA THR A 25 -22.27 -13.43 -5.08
C THR A 25 -20.75 -13.51 -5.19
N LYS A 26 -20.24 -13.90 -6.38
CA LYS A 26 -18.79 -13.87 -6.64
C LYS A 26 -18.28 -12.42 -6.64
N GLU A 27 -19.11 -11.50 -7.10
CA GLU A 27 -18.85 -10.07 -7.16
C GLU A 27 -18.72 -9.50 -5.76
N ASP A 28 -19.58 -9.88 -4.81
CA ASP A 28 -19.47 -9.49 -3.40
C ASP A 28 -18.15 -9.99 -2.79
N ALA A 29 -17.75 -11.24 -3.10
CA ALA A 29 -16.49 -11.81 -2.62
C ALA A 29 -15.28 -11.00 -3.11
N TRP A 30 -15.29 -10.61 -4.38
CA TRP A 30 -14.25 -9.77 -4.98
C TRP A 30 -14.32 -8.34 -4.48
N GLY A 31 -15.53 -7.81 -4.30
CA GLY A 31 -15.76 -6.50 -3.69
C GLY A 31 -15.14 -6.41 -2.31
N LEU A 32 -15.27 -7.47 -1.49
CA LEU A 32 -14.64 -7.53 -0.18
C LEU A 32 -13.11 -7.50 -0.25
N ARG A 33 -12.51 -8.26 -1.18
CA ARG A 33 -11.05 -8.26 -1.37
C ARG A 33 -10.54 -6.88 -1.80
N VAL A 34 -11.22 -6.23 -2.73
CA VAL A 34 -10.90 -4.87 -3.17
C VAL A 34 -11.08 -3.87 -2.02
N TRP A 35 -12.14 -4.02 -1.21
CA TRP A 35 -12.38 -3.20 -0.04
C TRP A 35 -11.25 -3.32 0.99
N ASN A 36 -10.78 -4.54 1.28
CA ASN A 36 -9.67 -4.78 2.19
C ASN A 36 -8.39 -4.09 1.71
N VAL A 37 -8.11 -4.10 0.40
CA VAL A 37 -6.98 -3.36 -0.18
C VAL A 37 -7.16 -1.85 -0.04
N ILE A 38 -8.37 -1.32 -0.28
CA ILE A 38 -8.68 0.10 -0.07
C ILE A 38 -8.40 0.50 1.39
N GLN A 39 -8.86 -0.30 2.35
CA GLN A 39 -8.60 -0.05 3.76
C GLN A 39 -7.11 -0.15 4.09
N GLY A 40 -6.41 -1.18 3.61
CA GLY A 40 -4.97 -1.32 3.80
C GLY A 40 -4.18 -0.11 3.27
N LEU A 41 -4.55 0.43 2.10
CA LEU A 41 -3.93 1.64 1.55
C LEU A 41 -4.23 2.90 2.37
N ARG A 42 -5.44 3.01 2.95
CA ARG A 42 -5.79 4.10 3.88
C ARG A 42 -4.99 4.00 5.17
N THR A 43 -4.96 2.82 5.78
CA THR A 43 -4.14 2.53 6.97
C THR A 43 -2.67 2.84 6.71
N LEU A 44 -2.11 2.38 5.59
CA LEU A 44 -0.72 2.70 5.21
C LEU A 44 -0.47 4.21 5.17
N ARG A 45 -1.41 4.99 4.65
CA ARG A 45 -1.29 6.45 4.56
C ARG A 45 -1.36 7.14 5.92
N GLU A 46 -2.16 6.61 6.84
CA GLU A 46 -2.45 7.20 8.15
C GLU A 46 -1.43 6.77 9.23
N SER A 47 -1.20 5.47 9.37
CA SER A 47 -0.29 4.89 10.38
C SER A 47 1.14 4.75 9.88
N GLY A 48 1.35 4.70 8.55
CA GLY A 48 2.63 4.47 7.92
C GLY A 48 2.97 3.00 7.64
N MET A 49 2.08 2.06 7.99
CA MET A 49 2.25 0.62 7.76
C MET A 49 0.90 -0.10 7.57
N THR A 50 0.89 -1.17 6.76
CA THR A 50 -0.26 -2.07 6.56
C THR A 50 0.23 -3.51 6.43
N ARG A 51 -0.63 -4.49 6.72
CA ARG A 51 -0.34 -5.92 6.64
C ARG A 51 -1.34 -6.65 5.73
N GLU A 52 -0.97 -7.84 5.28
CA GLU A 52 -1.79 -8.74 4.46
C GLU A 52 -2.45 -8.05 3.25
N LEU A 53 -1.70 -7.18 2.57
CA LEU A 53 -2.21 -6.44 1.43
C LEU A 53 -2.23 -7.33 0.18
N GLU A 54 -3.43 -7.58 -0.34
CA GLU A 54 -3.59 -8.30 -1.61
C GLU A 54 -3.12 -7.45 -2.80
N VAL A 55 -2.41 -8.08 -3.73
CA VAL A 55 -1.97 -7.48 -4.99
C VAL A 55 -2.24 -8.42 -6.14
N TRP A 56 -2.60 -7.84 -7.29
CA TRP A 56 -2.88 -8.58 -8.51
C TRP A 56 -2.21 -7.92 -9.71
N GLY A 57 -1.94 -8.70 -10.74
CA GLY A 57 -1.35 -8.20 -11.98
C GLY A 57 -1.32 -9.29 -13.05
N VAL A 58 -0.76 -8.94 -14.20
CA VAL A 58 -0.55 -9.88 -15.30
C VAL A 58 0.95 -10.08 -15.51
N VAL A 59 1.40 -11.33 -15.47
CA VAL A 59 2.80 -11.71 -15.70
C VAL A 59 2.80 -12.78 -16.79
N ASP A 60 3.54 -12.53 -17.87
CA ASP A 60 3.61 -13.41 -19.05
C ASP A 60 2.23 -13.81 -19.63
N GLY A 61 1.26 -12.88 -19.57
CA GLY A 61 -0.11 -13.09 -20.06
C GLY A 61 -1.03 -13.82 -19.08
N GLU A 62 -0.52 -14.27 -17.94
CA GLU A 62 -1.29 -14.95 -16.90
C GLU A 62 -1.62 -14.01 -15.74
N VAL A 63 -2.81 -14.17 -15.17
CA VAL A 63 -3.24 -13.39 -14.02
C VAL A 63 -2.63 -13.99 -12.75
N VAL A 64 -1.85 -13.16 -12.05
CA VAL A 64 -1.14 -13.53 -10.82
C VAL A 64 -1.67 -12.69 -9.67
N GLY A 65 -1.88 -13.34 -8.53
CA GLY A 65 -2.23 -12.70 -7.26
C GLY A 65 -1.23 -13.07 -6.17
N GLY A 66 -1.07 -12.19 -5.19
CA GLY A 66 -0.24 -12.38 -4.03
C GLY A 66 -0.78 -11.63 -2.83
N VAL A 67 -0.32 -12.01 -1.64
CA VAL A 67 -0.63 -11.32 -0.38
C VAL A 67 0.69 -10.90 0.25
N ILE A 68 0.84 -9.59 0.46
CA ILE A 68 2.04 -9.00 1.02
C ILE A 68 1.89 -8.89 2.53
N ASP A 69 2.73 -9.60 3.28
CA ASP A 69 2.63 -9.66 4.75
C ASP A 69 2.70 -8.26 5.39
N GLU A 70 3.60 -7.39 4.93
CA GLU A 70 3.74 -6.04 5.46
C GLU A 70 4.30 -5.06 4.42
N ILE A 71 3.73 -3.85 4.43
CA ILE A 71 4.17 -2.69 3.65
C ILE A 71 4.33 -1.52 4.60
N SER A 72 5.47 -0.82 4.55
CA SER A 72 5.77 0.28 5.47
C SER A 72 6.58 1.41 4.81
N PHE A 73 6.36 2.65 5.25
CA PHE A 73 7.23 3.78 4.92
C PHE A 73 8.52 3.81 5.77
N MET A 74 8.54 3.09 6.89
CA MET A 74 9.70 3.00 7.76
C MET A 74 10.64 1.90 7.29
N CYS A 75 11.93 2.19 7.24
CA CYS A 75 12.93 1.18 6.89
C CYS A 75 12.99 0.11 7.99
N PRO A 76 12.75 -1.18 7.66
CA PRO A 76 12.77 -2.24 8.65
C PRO A 76 14.19 -2.56 9.15
N ASP A 77 15.21 -2.34 8.31
CA ASP A 77 16.62 -2.58 8.65
C ASP A 77 17.54 -1.55 7.97
N VAL A 78 17.87 -0.49 8.73
CA VAL A 78 18.72 0.61 8.26
C VAL A 78 20.13 0.14 7.91
N ALA A 79 20.68 -0.83 8.65
CA ALA A 79 22.03 -1.33 8.41
C ALA A 79 22.08 -2.11 7.09
N MET A 80 21.08 -2.95 6.83
CA MET A 80 20.95 -3.66 5.57
C MET A 80 20.74 -2.70 4.39
N GLU A 81 19.95 -1.65 4.55
CA GLU A 81 19.74 -0.64 3.51
C GLU A 81 21.04 0.12 3.18
N GLU A 82 21.81 0.51 4.20
CA GLU A 82 23.12 1.15 4.02
C GLU A 82 24.08 0.24 3.23
N GLU A 83 24.16 -1.04 3.60
CA GLU A 83 25.01 -2.02 2.92
C GLU A 83 24.56 -2.23 1.46
N ALA A 84 23.25 -2.37 1.22
CA ALA A 84 22.71 -2.51 -0.13
C ALA A 84 23.02 -1.28 -0.98
N THR A 85 22.79 -0.09 -0.45
CA THR A 85 23.07 1.18 -1.14
C THR A 85 24.55 1.31 -1.50
N HIS A 86 25.43 0.95 -0.58
CA HIS A 86 26.87 0.89 -0.82
C HIS A 86 27.22 -0.08 -1.96
N ASN A 87 26.71 -1.31 -1.89
CA ASN A 87 26.98 -2.34 -2.89
C ASN A 87 26.46 -1.96 -4.28
N PHE A 88 25.29 -1.33 -4.36
CA PHE A 88 24.75 -0.83 -5.62
C PHE A 88 25.58 0.32 -6.20
N ALA A 89 26.04 1.26 -5.37
CA ALA A 89 26.92 2.35 -5.82
C ALA A 89 28.24 1.79 -6.38
N VAL A 90 28.87 0.87 -5.65
CA VAL A 90 30.11 0.20 -6.11
C VAL A 90 29.89 -0.55 -7.42
N ALA A 91 28.78 -1.30 -7.54
CA ALA A 91 28.45 -2.03 -8.77
C ALA A 91 28.21 -1.11 -9.98
N ARG A 92 27.71 0.12 -9.75
CA ARG A 92 27.55 1.16 -10.79
C ARG A 92 28.82 1.97 -11.06
N GLY A 93 29.91 1.72 -10.32
CA GLY A 93 31.14 2.51 -10.41
C GLY A 93 31.01 3.91 -9.80
N GLU A 94 29.98 4.14 -8.97
CA GLU A 94 29.74 5.40 -8.26
C GLU A 94 30.52 5.42 -6.94
N ALA A 95 30.91 6.62 -6.50
CA ALA A 95 31.48 6.77 -5.16
C ALA A 95 30.38 6.48 -4.11
N PRO A 96 30.61 5.58 -3.16
CA PRO A 96 29.61 5.26 -2.16
C PRO A 96 29.28 6.49 -1.30
N PRO A 97 28.02 6.64 -0.85
CA PRO A 97 27.62 7.76 0.00
C PRO A 97 28.49 7.80 1.26
N ARG A 98 29.20 8.93 1.45
CA ARG A 98 30.02 9.15 2.65
C ARG A 98 29.10 9.45 3.83
N ARG A 99 29.35 8.84 4.98
CA ARG A 99 28.70 9.23 6.24
C ARG A 99 28.90 10.74 6.45
N PRO A 100 27.86 11.50 6.85
CA PRO A 100 28.04 12.90 7.19
C PRO A 100 28.95 12.97 8.42
N GLY A 101 30.23 13.23 8.18
CA GLY A 101 31.15 13.63 9.23
C GLY A 101 30.93 15.11 9.58
N PRO A 102 31.34 15.56 10.78
CA PRO A 102 31.33 16.97 11.13
C PRO A 102 32.48 17.67 10.39
N THR A 103 32.34 17.86 9.09
CA THR A 103 33.28 18.68 8.30
C THR A 103 32.64 20.01 8.03
N LEU A 104 33.21 21.06 8.62
CA LEU A 104 32.89 22.44 8.29
C LEU A 104 33.04 22.65 6.77
N PRO A 105 32.11 23.36 6.09
CA PRO A 105 32.19 23.54 4.66
C PRO A 105 33.35 24.48 4.32
N THR A 106 34.44 23.95 3.76
CA THR A 106 35.59 24.73 3.26
C THR A 106 35.37 25.25 1.83
N ASN A 107 34.21 25.00 1.21
CA ASN A 107 34.02 25.25 -0.23
C ASN A 107 33.05 26.40 -0.52
N GLN A 108 33.43 27.29 -1.45
CA GLN A 108 32.64 28.46 -1.88
C GLN A 108 31.26 28.12 -2.45
N ARG A 109 31.05 26.87 -2.94
CA ARG A 109 29.72 26.38 -3.38
C ARG A 109 28.67 26.37 -2.27
N ALA A 110 29.08 26.18 -1.01
CA ALA A 110 28.18 26.21 0.13
C ALA A 110 27.57 27.60 0.37
N LEU A 111 28.25 28.67 -0.09
CA LEU A 111 27.76 30.04 0.03
C LEU A 111 26.69 30.35 -1.02
N ASP A 112 26.86 29.89 -2.26
CA ASP A 112 25.85 30.02 -3.33
C ASP A 112 24.57 29.25 -3.00
N GLU A 113 24.69 28.06 -2.39
CA GLU A 113 23.57 27.23 -1.95
C GLU A 113 22.81 27.84 -0.75
N TYR A 114 23.52 28.58 0.11
CA TYR A 114 22.92 29.33 1.23
C TYR A 114 22.19 30.60 0.77
N LEU A 115 22.74 31.28 -0.23
CA LEU A 115 22.15 32.50 -0.80
C LEU A 115 20.98 32.20 -1.75
N ASN A 116 20.98 31.03 -2.40
CA ASN A 116 19.93 30.58 -3.31
C ASN A 116 19.44 29.17 -2.91
N PRO A 117 18.68 29.04 -1.81
CA PRO A 117 18.13 27.74 -1.42
C PRO A 117 17.20 27.24 -2.54
N THR A 118 17.59 26.15 -3.19
CA THR A 118 16.69 25.45 -4.09
C THR A 118 15.60 24.84 -3.22
N PRO A 119 14.30 25.06 -3.50
CA PRO A 119 13.24 24.43 -2.72
C PRO A 119 13.48 22.91 -2.70
N PRO A 120 13.47 22.26 -1.52
CA PRO A 120 13.73 20.84 -1.44
C PRO A 120 12.73 20.12 -2.32
N ALA A 121 13.23 19.38 -3.31
CA ALA A 121 12.39 18.48 -4.09
C ALA A 121 11.58 17.62 -3.11
N PRO A 122 10.28 17.38 -3.36
CA PRO A 122 9.47 16.58 -2.46
C PRO A 122 10.18 15.25 -2.20
N ALA A 123 10.43 14.97 -0.92
CA ALA A 123 11.14 13.76 -0.53
C ALA A 123 10.35 12.55 -1.05
N LYS A 124 10.92 11.84 -2.03
CA LYS A 124 10.35 10.60 -2.53
C LYS A 124 10.23 9.64 -1.34
N ARG A 125 9.01 9.32 -0.93
CA ARG A 125 8.76 8.37 0.15
C ARG A 125 9.19 6.99 -0.35
N LYS A 126 10.17 6.39 0.33
CA LYS A 126 10.55 5.00 0.08
C LYS A 126 9.51 4.09 0.71
N LEU A 127 9.21 2.99 0.03
CA LEU A 127 8.34 1.96 0.58
C LEU A 127 9.10 0.64 0.67
N TYR A 128 8.87 -0.06 1.77
CA TYR A 128 9.48 -1.33 2.07
C TYR A 128 8.41 -2.40 2.05
N ILE A 129 8.73 -3.52 1.39
CA ILE A 129 7.92 -4.74 1.38
C ILE A 129 8.66 -5.75 2.25
N THR A 130 7.98 -6.26 3.27
CA THR A 130 8.53 -7.26 4.18
C THR A 130 7.73 -8.56 4.02
N ASP A 131 8.45 -9.68 3.91
CA ASP A 131 7.90 -11.04 3.88
C ASP A 131 8.45 -11.81 5.08
N VAL A 132 7.58 -12.14 6.03
CA VAL A 132 7.92 -12.79 7.28
C VAL A 132 7.89 -14.30 7.05
N LYS A 133 9.07 -14.94 7.00
CA LYS A 133 9.16 -16.40 6.91
C LYS A 133 9.42 -17.03 8.27
N THR A 134 8.45 -17.79 8.77
CA THR A 134 8.66 -18.65 9.94
C THR A 134 9.53 -19.87 9.57
N ARG A 135 10.62 -20.08 10.31
CA ARG A 135 11.57 -21.18 10.07
C ARG A 135 11.83 -21.97 11.35
N SER A 136 12.20 -23.24 11.19
CA SER A 136 12.57 -24.12 12.30
C SER A 136 13.99 -23.88 12.83
N VAL A 137 14.83 -23.18 12.07
CA VAL A 137 16.23 -22.88 12.40
C VAL A 137 16.40 -21.36 12.48
N THR A 138 17.12 -20.88 13.51
CA THR A 138 17.30 -19.46 13.83
C THR A 138 18.37 -18.74 12.99
N SER A 139 19.15 -19.47 12.20
CA SER A 139 20.18 -18.89 11.34
C SER A 139 19.59 -18.31 10.04
N LEU A 140 20.10 -17.15 9.58
CA LEU A 140 19.68 -16.61 8.29
C LEU A 140 20.02 -17.55 7.13
N PRO A 141 19.11 -17.73 6.16
CA PRO A 141 19.32 -18.60 5.01
C PRO A 141 20.37 -17.99 4.10
N ARG A 142 21.38 -18.79 3.71
CA ARG A 142 22.41 -18.37 2.76
C ARG A 142 22.20 -19.02 1.40
N GLY A 143 22.54 -18.29 0.34
CA GLY A 143 22.59 -18.79 -1.03
C GLY A 143 21.25 -19.31 -1.58
N ALA A 144 21.24 -20.54 -2.09
CA ALA A 144 20.12 -21.09 -2.87
C ALA A 144 18.79 -21.19 -2.11
N SER A 145 18.84 -21.36 -0.78
CA SER A 145 17.65 -21.47 0.09
C SER A 145 16.84 -20.18 0.22
N PHE A 146 17.40 -19.05 -0.21
CA PHE A 146 16.75 -17.74 -0.21
C PHE A 146 16.10 -17.38 -1.56
N ARG A 147 16.38 -18.17 -2.62
CA ARG A 147 15.84 -17.91 -3.96
C ARG A 147 14.31 -17.80 -4.01
N PRO A 148 13.52 -18.66 -3.34
CA PRO A 148 12.06 -18.55 -3.37
C PRO A 148 11.57 -17.23 -2.77
N THR A 149 12.07 -16.84 -1.59
CA THR A 149 11.74 -15.57 -0.95
C THR A 149 12.13 -14.38 -1.83
N ARG A 150 13.30 -14.44 -2.47
CA ARG A 150 13.74 -13.39 -3.40
C ARG A 150 12.80 -13.25 -4.59
N LEU A 151 12.43 -14.37 -5.23
CA LEU A 151 11.49 -14.36 -6.36
C LEU A 151 10.11 -13.85 -5.93
N GLN A 152 9.62 -14.26 -4.76
CA GLN A 152 8.36 -13.78 -4.20
C GLN A 152 8.38 -12.26 -4.00
N LEU A 153 9.43 -11.72 -3.36
CA LEU A 153 9.58 -10.27 -3.17
C LEU A 153 9.71 -9.52 -4.51
N MET A 154 10.41 -10.08 -5.49
CA MET A 154 10.51 -9.50 -6.84
C MET A 154 9.15 -9.48 -7.54
N LEU A 155 8.35 -10.54 -7.41
CA LEU A 155 6.99 -10.59 -7.95
C LEU A 155 6.10 -9.56 -7.27
N TYR A 156 6.10 -9.48 -5.93
CA TYR A 156 5.33 -8.48 -5.19
C TYR A 156 5.69 -7.06 -5.59
N HIS A 157 6.99 -6.75 -5.67
CA HIS A 157 7.45 -5.45 -6.16
C HIS A 157 6.95 -5.16 -7.58
N THR A 158 6.98 -6.14 -8.48
CA THR A 158 6.54 -5.98 -9.87
C THR A 158 5.04 -5.73 -9.96
N LEU A 159 4.22 -6.53 -9.28
CA LEU A 159 2.75 -6.38 -9.25
C LEU A 159 2.36 -5.02 -8.68
N LEU A 160 2.96 -4.65 -7.54
CA LEU A 160 2.67 -3.41 -6.84
C LEU A 160 3.12 -2.17 -7.64
N SER A 161 4.28 -2.25 -8.30
CA SER A 161 4.75 -1.18 -9.20
C SER A 161 3.86 -1.00 -10.42
N SER A 162 3.35 -2.09 -10.99
CA SER A 162 2.43 -2.06 -12.13
C SER A 162 1.09 -1.42 -11.75
N LEU A 163 0.50 -1.83 -10.61
CA LEU A 163 -0.70 -1.19 -10.06
C LEU A 163 -0.48 0.30 -9.78
N ALA A 164 0.66 0.67 -9.17
CA ALA A 164 1.01 2.05 -8.90
C ALA A 164 1.20 2.88 -10.19
N ALA A 165 1.68 2.27 -11.27
CA ALA A 165 1.80 2.90 -12.58
C ALA A 165 0.45 3.10 -13.30
N GLY A 166 -0.64 2.58 -12.74
CA GLY A 166 -1.99 2.67 -13.30
C GLY A 166 -2.39 1.48 -14.17
N ASP A 167 -1.55 0.45 -14.28
CA ASP A 167 -1.92 -0.77 -14.97
C ASP A 167 -3.00 -1.52 -14.17
N THR A 168 -4.07 -1.93 -14.84
CA THR A 168 -5.20 -2.59 -14.19
C THR A 168 -5.38 -4.03 -14.71
N PRO A 169 -5.26 -5.05 -13.84
CA PRO A 169 -5.57 -6.44 -14.20
C PRO A 169 -7.08 -6.75 -14.20
N LEU A 170 -7.97 -5.78 -13.96
CA LEU A 170 -9.40 -6.02 -13.74
C LEU A 170 -10.05 -6.81 -14.89
N ALA A 171 -9.75 -6.47 -16.15
CA ALA A 171 -10.31 -7.20 -17.30
C ALA A 171 -9.85 -8.66 -17.34
N GLY A 172 -8.57 -8.91 -17.06
CA GLY A 172 -8.02 -10.27 -16.98
C GLY A 172 -8.61 -11.06 -15.82
N LEU A 173 -8.80 -10.41 -14.66
CA LEU A 173 -9.47 -11.00 -13.50
C LEU A 173 -10.94 -11.33 -13.81
N ALA A 174 -11.68 -10.41 -14.41
CA ALA A 174 -13.07 -10.62 -14.77
C ALA A 174 -13.23 -11.80 -15.75
N ALA A 175 -12.38 -11.89 -16.76
CA ALA A 175 -12.38 -13.01 -17.69
C ALA A 175 -12.02 -14.34 -17.00
N ARG A 176 -11.03 -14.36 -16.10
CA ARG A 176 -10.56 -15.58 -15.43
C ARG A 176 -11.56 -16.11 -14.39
N TYR A 177 -12.24 -15.22 -13.67
CA TYR A 177 -13.15 -15.58 -12.59
C TYR A 177 -14.63 -15.50 -12.99
N GLU A 178 -14.92 -15.19 -14.26
CA GLU A 178 -16.27 -15.02 -14.81
C GLU A 178 -17.09 -13.99 -14.03
N LEU A 179 -16.49 -12.83 -13.79
CA LEU A 179 -17.11 -11.75 -13.01
C LEU A 179 -17.86 -10.80 -13.93
N ASP A 180 -19.06 -10.38 -13.50
CA ASP A 180 -19.70 -9.20 -14.05
C ASP A 180 -19.26 -7.96 -13.27
N THR A 181 -18.34 -7.18 -13.83
CA THR A 181 -17.77 -5.99 -13.15
C THR A 181 -18.78 -4.86 -12.96
N GLN A 182 -19.89 -4.90 -13.70
CA GLN A 182 -20.97 -3.90 -13.68
C GLN A 182 -22.17 -4.36 -12.87
N ALA A 183 -22.23 -5.63 -12.48
CA ALA A 183 -23.27 -6.11 -11.59
C ALA A 183 -23.22 -5.38 -10.25
N PRO A 184 -24.38 -4.92 -9.73
CA PRO A 184 -24.42 -4.31 -8.41
C PRO A 184 -24.15 -5.35 -7.33
N PHE A 185 -23.43 -4.94 -6.29
CA PHE A 185 -23.26 -5.75 -5.09
C PHE A 185 -24.60 -6.01 -4.41
N SER A 186 -24.67 -7.10 -3.63
CA SER A 186 -25.89 -7.41 -2.89
C SER A 186 -26.18 -6.34 -1.82
N PRO A 187 -27.45 -6.00 -1.56
CA PRO A 187 -27.80 -5.02 -0.52
C PRO A 187 -27.28 -5.42 0.87
N ALA A 188 -27.28 -6.71 1.19
CA ALA A 188 -26.77 -7.23 2.45
C ALA A 188 -25.27 -6.98 2.60
N PHE A 189 -24.48 -7.19 1.54
CA PHE A 189 -23.06 -6.90 1.52
C PHE A 189 -22.80 -5.40 1.72
N VAL A 190 -23.48 -4.54 0.96
CA VAL A 190 -23.30 -3.07 1.05
C VAL A 190 -23.61 -2.55 2.44
N LEU A 191 -24.68 -3.05 3.08
CA LEU A 191 -25.05 -2.66 4.44
C LEU A 191 -24.01 -3.12 5.48
N GLN A 192 -23.54 -4.37 5.41
CA GLN A 192 -22.56 -4.90 6.36
C GLN A 192 -21.23 -4.15 6.28
N VAL A 193 -20.67 -3.99 5.08
CA VAL A 193 -19.39 -3.32 4.89
C VAL A 193 -19.50 -1.82 5.19
N GLY A 194 -20.63 -1.19 4.82
CA GLY A 194 -20.90 0.19 5.16
C GLY A 194 -20.90 0.43 6.66
N ALA A 195 -21.61 -0.39 7.44
CA ALA A 195 -21.70 -0.25 8.89
C ALA A 195 -20.32 -0.36 9.58
N LEU A 196 -19.48 -1.29 9.14
CA LEU A 196 -18.13 -1.47 9.70
C LEU A 196 -17.22 -0.29 9.44
N ALA A 197 -17.38 0.34 8.28
CA ALA A 197 -16.61 1.52 7.95
C ALA A 197 -17.07 2.73 8.78
N ASP A 198 -18.33 2.81 9.19
CA ASP A 198 -18.77 3.87 10.12
C ASP A 198 -18.20 3.65 11.53
N GLU A 199 -18.08 2.41 12.00
CA GLU A 199 -17.51 2.09 13.33
C GLU A 199 -16.00 2.36 13.44
N VAL A 200 -15.23 2.14 12.38
CA VAL A 200 -13.76 2.35 12.38
C VAL A 200 -13.39 3.84 12.30
N PHE A 201 -14.27 4.69 11.77
CA PHE A 201 -13.96 6.09 11.48
C PHE A 201 -14.56 7.12 12.46
N TYR A 202 -15.40 6.72 13.42
CA TYR A 202 -16.00 7.64 14.40
C TYR A 202 -15.60 7.32 15.84
N ASP A 203 -14.59 8.03 16.38
CA ASP A 203 -14.71 8.49 17.77
C ASP A 203 -15.94 9.42 17.80
N ALA A 204 -16.93 9.11 18.65
CA ALA A 204 -18.22 9.77 18.62
C ALA A 204 -18.07 11.31 18.66
N PRO A 205 -18.66 12.07 17.72
CA PRO A 205 -18.54 13.52 17.69
C PRO A 205 -19.14 14.11 18.96
N SER A 206 -18.39 14.98 19.63
CA SER A 206 -18.78 15.58 20.92
C SER A 206 -19.70 16.79 20.74
N SER A 207 -19.83 17.29 19.50
CA SER A 207 -20.60 18.50 19.19
C SER A 207 -21.32 18.43 17.84
N ALA A 208 -22.42 19.18 17.72
CA ALA A 208 -23.23 19.24 16.49
C ALA A 208 -22.51 19.94 15.31
N GLU A 209 -21.48 20.74 15.59
CA GLU A 209 -20.68 21.44 14.57
C GLU A 209 -19.66 20.51 13.89
N GLU A 210 -19.13 19.52 14.62
CA GLU A 210 -18.29 18.45 14.06
C GLU A 210 -19.08 17.53 13.13
N VAL A 211 -20.36 17.27 13.43
CA VAL A 211 -21.27 16.47 12.59
C VAL A 211 -21.49 17.13 11.22
N ALA A 212 -21.52 18.46 11.15
CA ALA A 212 -21.77 19.19 9.91
C ALA A 212 -20.53 19.32 8.99
N SER A 213 -19.32 19.12 9.53
CA SER A 213 -18.05 19.19 8.78
C SER A 213 -17.40 17.82 8.53
N ALA A 214 -17.98 16.74 9.06
CA ALA A 214 -17.46 15.40 8.84
C ALA A 214 -17.55 15.00 7.35
N PRO A 215 -16.52 14.34 6.78
CA PRO A 215 -16.62 13.75 5.46
C PRO A 215 -17.78 12.74 5.42
N ASP A 216 -18.41 12.58 4.25
CA ASP A 216 -19.54 11.66 4.10
C ASP A 216 -19.21 10.27 4.66
N PRO A 217 -20.13 9.64 5.41
CA PRO A 217 -19.90 8.32 5.98
C PRO A 217 -19.56 7.31 4.88
N PRO A 218 -18.65 6.35 5.13
CA PRO A 218 -18.26 5.33 4.17
C PRO A 218 -19.40 4.41 3.70
N VAL A 219 -20.54 4.32 4.43
CA VAL A 219 -21.81 3.77 3.89
C VAL A 219 -22.17 4.43 2.55
N GLY A 220 -21.95 5.74 2.44
CA GLY A 220 -22.14 6.50 1.21
C GLY A 220 -21.13 6.13 0.13
N GLU A 221 -19.88 5.81 0.46
CA GLU A 221 -18.86 5.47 -0.54
C GLU A 221 -19.14 4.13 -1.22
N LEU A 222 -19.40 3.06 -0.46
CA LEU A 222 -19.71 1.76 -1.07
C LEU A 222 -21.07 1.78 -1.78
N SER A 223 -22.04 2.53 -1.25
CA SER A 223 -23.34 2.72 -1.92
C SER A 223 -23.21 3.49 -3.24
N ARG A 224 -22.32 4.50 -3.31
CA ARG A 224 -22.01 5.23 -4.56
C ARG A 224 -21.24 4.37 -5.56
N ASN A 225 -20.39 3.50 -5.06
CA ASN A 225 -19.49 2.63 -5.82
C ASN A 225 -19.91 1.17 -5.70
N ASN A 226 -21.20 0.93 -5.94
CA ASN A 226 -21.86 -0.35 -5.71
C ASN A 226 -21.56 -1.43 -6.76
N THR A 227 -20.50 -1.29 -7.55
CA THR A 227 -20.06 -2.29 -8.53
C THR A 227 -18.57 -2.51 -8.40
N LEU A 228 -18.09 -3.69 -8.82
CA LEU A 228 -16.67 -4.03 -8.76
C LEU A 228 -15.82 -3.04 -9.57
N GLU A 229 -16.30 -2.60 -10.74
CA GLU A 229 -15.56 -1.65 -11.58
C GLU A 229 -15.37 -0.29 -10.91
N LYS A 230 -16.42 0.24 -10.28
CA LYS A 230 -16.34 1.53 -9.59
C LYS A 230 -15.44 1.44 -8.36
N LEU A 231 -15.59 0.37 -7.57
CA LEU A 231 -14.79 0.16 -6.38
C LEU A 231 -13.30 -0.04 -6.73
N TRP A 232 -13.03 -0.77 -7.80
CA TRP A 232 -11.68 -0.92 -8.36
C TRP A 232 -11.09 0.44 -8.77
N GLY A 233 -11.89 1.32 -9.38
CA GLY A 233 -11.47 2.67 -9.72
C GLY A 233 -10.98 3.48 -8.50
N ILE A 234 -11.65 3.34 -7.35
CA ILE A 234 -11.20 3.96 -6.09
C ILE A 234 -9.86 3.36 -5.65
N MET A 235 -9.75 2.03 -5.67
CA MET A 235 -8.52 1.34 -5.30
C MET A 235 -7.33 1.82 -6.16
N MET A 236 -7.50 1.90 -7.47
CA MET A 236 -6.45 2.38 -8.39
C MET A 236 -6.08 3.84 -8.10
N LYS A 237 -7.07 4.70 -7.83
CA LYS A 237 -6.81 6.09 -7.42
C LYS A 237 -5.94 6.13 -6.16
N LEU A 238 -6.29 5.35 -5.14
CA LEU A 238 -5.50 5.27 -3.90
C LEU A 238 -4.08 4.74 -4.14
N PHE A 239 -3.90 3.74 -5.01
CA PHE A 239 -2.55 3.27 -5.39
C PHE A 239 -1.72 4.40 -6.00
N THR A 240 -2.27 5.13 -6.99
CA THR A 240 -1.55 6.24 -7.62
C THR A 240 -1.22 7.36 -6.65
N GLU A 241 -2.13 7.70 -5.73
CA GLU A 241 -1.93 8.75 -4.73
C GLU A 241 -0.93 8.37 -3.64
N SER A 242 -1.02 7.14 -3.12
CA SER A 242 -0.16 6.65 -2.04
C SER A 242 1.27 6.40 -2.51
N TRP A 243 1.46 6.01 -3.77
CA TRP A 243 2.77 5.61 -4.30
C TRP A 243 3.58 6.76 -4.89
N TYR A 244 2.93 7.73 -5.55
CA TYR A 244 3.61 8.86 -6.17
C TYR A 244 3.77 10.08 -5.26
N GLY A 245 3.40 9.96 -3.98
CA GLY A 245 3.77 10.93 -2.95
C GLY A 245 3.48 12.37 -3.37
N ARG A 246 2.20 12.71 -3.57
CA ARG A 246 1.66 14.09 -3.63
C ARG A 246 2.65 15.14 -4.19
N GLY A 247 2.89 15.10 -5.49
CA GLY A 247 3.28 16.27 -6.26
C GLY A 247 2.03 16.95 -6.83
N ASP A 248 1.49 17.92 -6.08
CA ASP A 248 0.64 19.04 -6.57
C ASP A 248 -0.80 18.64 -7.04
N TRP A 249 -1.92 19.37 -6.87
CA TRP A 249 -2.22 20.79 -7.09
C TRP A 249 -3.47 21.22 -6.31
N GLY A 250 -3.37 22.32 -5.56
CA GLY A 250 -4.54 23.11 -5.14
C GLY A 250 -4.97 24.01 -6.28
N ALA A 251 -6.03 23.63 -7.00
CA ALA A 251 -6.75 24.57 -7.86
C ALA A 251 -7.63 25.46 -6.98
N SER A 252 -7.10 26.62 -6.55
CA SER A 252 -7.93 27.76 -6.18
C SER A 252 -7.91 28.75 -7.34
N VAL A 253 -8.92 28.65 -8.19
CA VAL A 253 -9.34 29.78 -9.03
C VAL A 253 -10.00 30.77 -8.09
N SER A 254 -9.33 31.87 -7.79
CA SER A 254 -9.97 33.07 -7.26
C SER A 254 -10.37 33.95 -8.45
N ASP A 255 -11.60 33.78 -8.92
CA ASP A 255 -12.31 34.85 -9.62
C ASP A 255 -13.16 35.58 -8.58
N GLY A 256 -12.88 36.88 -8.40
CA GLY A 256 -13.57 37.79 -7.47
C GLY A 256 -12.63 38.81 -6.85
#